data_AF-A0A958D0W9-F1
#
_entry.id   AF-A0A958D0W9-F1
#
_cell.length_a   1.000
_cell.length_b   1.000
_cell.length_c   1.000
_cell.angle_alpha   90.00
_cell.angle_beta   90.00
_cell.angle_gamma   90.00
#
_symmetry.space_group_name_H-M   'P 1'
#
loop_
_entity.id
_entity.type
_entity.pdbx_description
1 polymer ?
#
loop_
_entity_poly.entity_id
_entity_poly.type
_entity_poly.pdbx_seq_one_letter_code
_entity_poly.pdbx_strand_id
1 'polypeptide(L)' 'MATFPYDHVITENLQTSAELVINTRPDVERVEWVAFLLNEMQGLLPDDEMTSLLELVQTRIAGRLESGVW' A
#
# COMPACT_ATOMS: atom_id res chain seq x y z
N MET A 1 -10.45 4.58 -23.67
CA MET A 1 -10.19 3.91 -22.38
C MET A 1 -8.70 3.64 -22.33
N ALA A 2 -7.93 4.37 -21.52
CA ALA A 2 -6.51 4.11 -21.36
C ALA A 2 -6.37 2.86 -20.49
N THR A 3 -6.13 1.72 -21.13
CA THR A 3 -5.65 0.51 -20.45
C THR A 3 -4.21 0.78 -20.06
N PHE A 4 -3.98 1.24 -18.83
CA PHE A 4 -2.64 1.21 -18.25
C PHE A 4 -2.13 -0.23 -18.34
N PRO A 5 -0.94 -0.48 -18.92
CA PRO A 5 -0.41 -1.82 -18.98
C PRO A 5 -0.19 -2.29 -17.54
N TYR A 6 -0.87 -3.36 -17.16
CA TYR A 6 -0.61 -4.04 -15.90
C TYR A 6 0.85 -4.49 -15.92
N ASP A 7 1.69 -3.77 -15.19
CA ASP A 7 3.09 -4.11 -15.05
C ASP A 7 3.23 -5.12 -13.90
N HIS A 8 3.24 -6.39 -14.29
CA HIS A 8 3.42 -7.53 -13.39
C HIS A 8 4.69 -7.40 -12.55
N VAL A 9 5.74 -6.77 -13.06
CA VAL A 9 7.01 -6.57 -12.35
C VAL A 9 6.85 -5.56 -11.22
N ILE A 10 6.14 -4.46 -11.45
CA ILE A 10 5.83 -3.47 -10.41
C ILE A 10 4.97 -4.10 -9.32
N THR A 11 3.97 -4.89 -9.71
CA THR A 11 3.05 -5.54 -8.78
C THR A 11 3.77 -6.60 -7.93
N GLU A 12 4.63 -7.44 -8.53
CA GLU A 12 5.44 -8.42 -7.79
C GLU A 12 6.43 -7.75 -6.84
N ASN A 13 7.07 -6.65 -7.26
CA ASN A 13 8.01 -5.93 -6.41
C ASN A 13 7.31 -5.29 -5.19
N LEU A 14 6.11 -4.77 -5.37
CA LEU A 14 5.29 -4.25 -4.27
C LEU A 14 4.84 -5.36 -3.32
N GLN A 15 4.40 -6.51 -3.84
CA GLN A 15 4.04 -7.67 -3.01
C GLN A 15 5.24 -8.20 -2.22
N THR A 16 6.38 -8.38 -2.88
CA THR A 16 7.60 -8.88 -2.24
C THR A 16 8.07 -7.93 -1.14
N SER A 17 8.02 -6.62 -1.39
CA SER A 17 8.40 -5.61 -0.40
C SER A 17 7.43 -5.59 0.80
N ALA A 18 6.13 -5.72 0.55
CA ALA A 18 5.12 -5.79 1.60
C ALA A 18 5.30 -7.04 2.47
N GLU A 19 5.55 -8.21 1.87
CA GLU A 19 5.80 -9.46 2.59
C GLU A 19 7.06 -9.39 3.45
N LEU A 20 8.14 -8.75 2.97
CA LEU A 20 9.36 -8.52 3.75
C LEU A 20 9.11 -7.59 4.94
N VAL A 21 8.34 -6.52 4.77
CA VAL A 21 8.02 -5.61 5.89
C VAL A 21 7.15 -6.32 6.93
N ILE A 22 6.18 -7.11 6.50
CA ILE A 22 5.31 -7.88 7.39
C ILE A 22 6.13 -8.95 8.11
N ASN A 23 6.86 -9.82 7.40
CA ASN A 23 7.45 -11.01 8.04
C ASN A 23 8.70 -10.74 8.87
N THR A 24 9.40 -9.62 8.66
CA THR A 24 10.75 -9.44 9.23
C THR A 24 10.85 -8.39 10.33
N ARG A 25 9.80 -7.59 10.58
CA ARG A 25 9.85 -6.45 11.51
C ARG A 25 8.93 -6.65 12.72
N PRO A 26 9.39 -6.34 13.97
CA PRO A 26 8.50 -6.28 15.13
C PRO A 26 7.33 -5.33 14.85
N ASP A 27 6.13 -5.63 15.36
CA ASP A 27 4.90 -4.83 15.10
C ASP A 27 5.07 -3.32 15.33
N VAL A 28 5.98 -2.95 16.23
CA VAL A 28 6.29 -1.56 16.59
C VAL A 28 6.96 -0.80 15.44
N GLU A 29 7.75 -1.47 14.58
CA GLU A 29 8.44 -0.83 13.44
C GLU A 29 7.60 -0.83 12.15
N ARG A 30 6.56 -1.67 12.05
CA ARG A 30 5.75 -1.75 10.83
C ARG A 30 5.02 -0.44 10.53
N VAL A 31 4.58 0.27 11.56
CA VAL A 31 3.90 1.57 11.42
C VAL A 31 4.85 2.62 10.83
N GLU A 32 6.10 2.66 11.29
CA GLU A 32 7.11 3.59 10.78
C GLU A 32 7.47 3.29 9.31
N TRP A 33 7.54 2.00 8.93
CA TRP A 33 7.76 1.60 7.55
C TRP A 33 6.59 1.92 6.63
N VAL A 34 5.36 1.71 7.09
CA VAL A 34 4.16 2.11 6.33
C VAL A 34 4.12 3.62 6.16
N ALA A 35 4.43 4.39 7.21
CA ALA A 35 4.50 5.84 7.13
C ALA A 35 5.59 6.31 6.17
N PHE A 36 6.77 5.69 6.20
CA PHE A 36 7.85 5.96 5.25
C PHE A 36 7.41 5.69 3.80
N LEU A 37 6.81 4.53 3.54
CA LEU A 37 6.31 4.16 2.19
C LEU A 37 5.26 5.15 1.67
N LEU A 38 4.31 5.56 2.50
CA LEU A 38 3.28 6.54 2.10
C LEU A 38 3.89 7.91 1.78
N ASN A 39 4.92 8.32 2.52
CA ASN A 39 5.62 9.57 2.29
C ASN A 39 6.46 9.53 1.00
N GLU A 40 7.15 8.43 0.72
CA GLU A 40 7.88 8.25 -0.54
C GLU A 40 6.93 8.26 -1.74
N MET A 41 5.75 7.62 -1.61
CA MET A 41 4.74 7.64 -2.66
C MET A 41 4.16 9.05 -2.92
N GLN A 42 4.09 9.93 -1.91
CA GLN A 42 3.69 11.33 -2.10
C GLN A 42 4.69 12.10 -2.95
N GLY A 43 5.97 11.76 -2.90
CA GLY A 43 6.98 12.35 -3.78
C GLY A 43 6.93 11.84 -5.22
N LEU A 44 6.24 10.72 -5.48
CA LEU A 44 6.22 10.04 -6.77
C LEU A 44 4.89 10.17 -7.51
N LEU A 45 3.78 10.31 -6.78
CA LEU A 45 2.43 10.40 -7.34
C LEU A 45 1.91 11.83 -7.29
N PRO A 46 1.13 12.27 -8.31
CA PRO A 46 0.30 13.45 -8.20
C PRO A 46 -0.66 13.39 -6.99
N ASP A 47 -0.93 14.54 -6.37
CA ASP A 47 -1.72 14.63 -5.13
C ASP A 47 -3.12 14.00 -5.25
N ASP A 48 -3.74 14.07 -6.42
CA ASP A 48 -5.06 13.50 -6.73
C ASP A 48 -5.02 11.96 -6.80
N GLU A 49 -3.97 11.39 -7.37
CA GLU A 49 -3.76 9.93 -7.42
C GLU A 49 -3.42 9.37 -6.04
N MET A 50 -2.62 10.10 -5.24
CA MET A 50 -2.32 9.73 -3.85
C MET A 50 -3.58 9.72 -2.99
N THR A 51 -4.42 10.76 -3.11
CA THR A 51 -5.67 10.85 -2.35
C THR A 51 -6.58 9.67 -2.66
N SER A 52 -6.73 9.35 -3.94
CA SER A 52 -7.54 8.21 -4.39
C SER A 52 -7.00 6.86 -3.87
N LEU A 53 -5.68 6.71 -3.82
CA LEU A 53 -5.03 5.52 -3.28
C LEU A 53 -5.27 5.37 -1.77
N LEU A 54 -5.16 6.46 -1.01
CA LEU A 54 -5.41 6.47 0.43
C LEU A 54 -6.87 6.12 0.76
N GLU A 55 -7.84 6.67 0.01
CA GLU A 55 -9.26 6.33 0.16
C GLU A 55 -9.54 4.85 -0.13
N LEU A 56 -8.90 4.29 -1.16
CA LEU A 56 -9.02 2.87 -1.50
C LEU A 56 -8.44 1.97 -0.39
N VAL A 57 -7.28 2.34 0.16
CA VAL A 57 -6.65 1.62 1.27
C VAL A 57 -7.54 1.67 2.53
N GLN A 58 -8.05 2.84 2.89
CA GLN A 58 -8.97 3.00 4.01
C GLN A 58 -10.23 2.14 3.85
N THR A 59 -10.84 2.15 2.67
CA THR A 59 -12.03 1.34 2.36
C THR A 59 -11.76 -0.15 2.52
N ARG A 60 -10.61 -0.63 2.04
CA ARG A 60 -10.22 -2.05 2.17
C ARG A 60 -9.92 -2.45 3.62
N ILE A 61 -9.29 -1.57 4.39
CA ILE A 61 -9.02 -1.81 5.83
C ILE A 61 -10.35 -1.84 6.59
N ALA A 62 -11.25 -0.89 6.36
CA ALA A 62 -12.57 -0.86 6.97
C ALA A 62 -13.36 -2.14 6.66
N GLY A 63 -13.39 -2.58 5.40
CA GLY A 63 -14.04 -3.84 5.01
C GLY A 63 -13.42 -5.07 5.68
N ARG A 64 -12.09 -5.12 5.85
CA ARG A 64 -11.42 -6.21 6.58
C ARG A 64 -11.77 -6.21 8.07
N LEU A 65 -11.78 -5.04 8.70
CA LEU A 65 -12.18 -4.86 10.10
C LEU A 65 -13.62 -5.32 10.34
N GLU A 66 -14.55 -4.95 9.47
CA GLU A 66 -15.97 -5.38 9.55
C GLU A 66 -16.13 -6.88 9.34
N SER A 67 -15.30 -7.48 8.49
CA SER A 67 -15.32 -8.92 8.19
C SER A 67 -14.62 -9.80 9.24
N GLY A 68 -13.81 -9.20 10.13
CA GLY A 68 -13.00 -9.92 11.12
C GLY A 68 -11.83 -10.72 10.54
N VAL A 69 -11.51 -10.55 9.25
CA VAL A 69 -10.41 -11.23 8.55
C VAL A 69 -9.23 -10.27 8.41
N TRP A 70 -8.15 -10.55 9.14
CA TRP A 70 -6.86 -9.83 9.03
C TRP A 70 -5.94 -10.51 8.01
#